data_AF-A0A1H6Z3Q8-F1
#
_entry.id   AF-A0A1H6Z3Q8-F1
#
_cell.length_a   1.000
_cell.length_b   1.000
_cell.length_c   1.000
_cell.angle_alpha   90.00
_cell.angle_beta   90.00
_cell.angle_gamma   90.00
#
_symmetry.space_group_name_H-M   'P 1'
#
loop_
_entity.id
_entity.type
_entity.pdbx_description
1 polymer ?
#
loop_
_entity_poly.entity_id
_entity_poly.type
_entity_poly.pdbx_seq_one_letter_code
_entity_poly.pdbx_strand_id
1 'polypeptide(L)'
;MKSIPAQLLILLSYLNDASVNEKIKGRLDTIYEWLECKLTRIIDHEKLSDLKSKPDDPQVREQWRLILQEAISEDDLYSNELHAMFDEGIDLIQRNDPEWYQRYCSNKKKGEPEIR
;
A
#
# COMPACT_ATOMS: atom_id res chain seq x y z
N MET A 1 -11.28 3.94 -10.30
CA MET A 1 -10.02 4.09 -9.51
C MET A 1 -10.08 3.12 -8.34
N LYS A 2 -8.95 2.52 -7.95
CA LYS A 2 -8.88 1.73 -6.70
C LYS A 2 -8.93 2.68 -5.51
N SER A 3 -9.43 2.23 -4.36
CA SER A 3 -9.42 3.05 -3.14
C SER A 3 -7.99 3.23 -2.62
N ILE A 4 -7.71 4.34 -1.93
CA ILE A 4 -6.40 4.63 -1.31
C ILE A 4 -5.89 3.46 -0.46
N PRO A 5 -6.69 2.85 0.44
CA PRO A 5 -6.22 1.69 1.19
C PRO A 5 -5.86 0.51 0.27
N ALA A 6 -6.66 0.24 -0.77
CA ALA A 6 -6.35 -0.84 -1.70
C ALA A 6 -5.08 -0.57 -2.52
N GLN A 7 -4.81 0.69 -2.87
CA GLN A 7 -3.59 1.09 -3.55
C GLN A 7 -2.37 0.91 -2.64
N LEU A 8 -2.44 1.37 -1.39
CA LEU A 8 -1.38 1.18 -0.39
C LEU A 8 -1.04 -0.30 -0.22
N LEU A 9 -2.06 -1.16 -0.09
CA LEU A 9 -1.85 -2.60 0.07
C LEU A 9 -1.12 -3.25 -1.11
N ILE A 10 -1.30 -2.75 -2.33
CA ILE A 10 -0.53 -3.21 -3.50
C ILE A 10 0.95 -2.87 -3.31
N LEU A 11 1.25 -1.62 -2.96
CA LEU A 11 2.62 -1.16 -2.76
C LEU A 11 3.31 -1.93 -1.64
N LEU A 12 2.63 -2.11 -0.50
CA LEU A 12 3.16 -2.85 0.64
C LEU A 12 3.40 -4.32 0.29
N SER A 13 2.46 -4.98 -0.39
CA SER A 13 2.67 -6.36 -0.85
C SER A 13 3.87 -6.47 -1.81
N TYR A 14 4.11 -5.47 -2.65
CA TYR A 14 5.30 -5.43 -3.51
C TYR A 14 6.58 -5.29 -2.68
N LEU A 15 6.61 -4.35 -1.74
CA LEU A 15 7.78 -4.10 -0.88
C LEU A 15 8.19 -5.32 -0.04
N ASN A 16 7.23 -6.15 0.37
CA ASN A 16 7.47 -7.33 1.19
C ASN A 16 7.79 -8.61 0.39
N ASP A 17 7.70 -8.59 -0.94
CA ASP A 17 8.03 -9.74 -1.77
C ASP A 17 9.53 -9.73 -2.08
N ALA A 18 10.23 -10.82 -1.73
CA ALA A 18 11.68 -10.93 -1.91
C ALA A 18 12.11 -11.16 -3.37
N SER A 19 11.16 -11.47 -4.26
CA SER A 19 11.42 -11.80 -5.67
C SER A 19 11.25 -10.62 -6.63
N VAL A 20 11.00 -9.41 -6.10
CA VAL A 20 10.63 -8.24 -6.90
C VAL A 20 11.84 -7.47 -7.42
N ASN A 21 11.58 -6.58 -8.38
CA ASN A 21 12.61 -5.68 -8.90
C ASN A 21 13.06 -4.65 -7.84
N GLU A 22 14.30 -4.79 -7.36
CA GLU A 22 14.93 -3.95 -6.33
C GLU A 22 14.98 -2.45 -6.71
N LYS A 23 15.08 -2.10 -8.01
CA LYS A 23 15.05 -0.69 -8.43
C LYS A 23 13.68 -0.06 -8.22
N ILE A 24 12.62 -0.84 -8.43
CA ILE A 24 11.25 -0.39 -8.16
C ILE A 24 11.04 -0.32 -6.65
N LYS A 25 11.51 -1.33 -5.92
CA LYS A 25 11.44 -1.40 -4.46
C LYS A 25 12.02 -0.14 -3.80
N GLY A 26 13.22 0.29 -4.19
CA GLY A 26 13.83 1.51 -3.65
C GLY A 26 12.98 2.78 -3.89
N ARG A 27 12.29 2.89 -5.04
CA ARG A 27 11.37 4.02 -5.29
C ARG A 27 10.10 3.92 -4.45
N LEU A 28 9.55 2.72 -4.30
CA LEU A 28 8.37 2.49 -3.48
C LEU A 28 8.67 2.69 -1.99
N ASP A 29 9.88 2.37 -1.53
CA ASP A 29 10.32 2.67 -0.18
C ASP A 29 10.35 4.18 0.06
N THR A 30 10.79 5.00 -0.91
CA THR A 30 10.69 6.47 -0.78
C THR A 30 9.24 6.96 -0.66
N ILE A 31 8.31 6.40 -1.44
CA ILE A 31 6.88 6.72 -1.33
C ILE A 31 6.34 6.34 0.06
N TYR A 32 6.77 5.19 0.57
CA TYR A 32 6.35 4.69 1.87
C TYR A 32 6.98 5.48 3.02
N GLU A 33 8.26 5.86 2.95
CA GLU A 33 8.93 6.74 3.92
C GLU A 33 8.23 8.10 4.01
N TRP A 34 7.85 8.67 2.87
CA TRP A 34 7.04 9.89 2.83
C TRP A 34 5.71 9.71 3.56
N LEU A 35 5.00 8.59 3.32
CA LEU A 35 3.75 8.28 4.00
C LEU A 35 3.97 8.13 5.51
N GLU A 36 5.01 7.41 5.94
CA GLU A 36 5.35 7.27 7.36
C GLU A 36 5.57 8.65 8.00
N CYS A 37 6.35 9.53 7.38
CA CYS A 37 6.56 10.89 7.89
C CYS A 37 5.27 11.69 8.07
N LYS A 38 4.24 11.42 7.26
CA LYS A 38 2.93 12.08 7.41
C LYS A 38 2.11 11.46 8.54
N LEU A 39 2.16 10.14 8.68
CA LEU A 39 1.35 9.39 9.64
C LEU A 39 1.91 9.40 11.06
N THR A 40 3.16 9.78 11.27
CA THR A 40 3.80 9.77 12.60
C THR A 40 3.21 10.74 13.62
N ARG A 41 2.35 11.65 13.18
CA ARG A 41 1.54 12.50 14.06
C ARG A 41 0.37 11.76 14.70
N ILE A 42 -0.07 10.67 14.08
CA ILE A 42 -1.29 9.92 14.40
C ILE A 42 -0.92 8.57 15.00
N ILE A 43 0.18 7.97 14.55
CA ILE A 43 0.58 6.62 14.92
C ILE A 43 2.10 6.49 15.03
N ASP A 44 2.57 5.78 16.05
CA ASP A 44 4.00 5.58 16.28
C ASP A 44 4.68 4.80 15.16
N HIS A 45 5.95 5.14 14.89
CA HIS A 45 6.80 4.50 13.88
C HIS A 45 6.88 2.98 14.03
N GLU A 46 6.95 2.46 15.26
CA GLU A 46 7.02 1.03 15.52
C GLU A 46 5.77 0.31 15.01
N LYS A 47 4.59 0.89 15.24
CA LYS A 47 3.32 0.33 14.79
C LYS A 47 3.17 0.42 13.27
N LEU A 48 3.66 1.49 12.64
CA LEU A 48 3.72 1.58 11.17
C LEU A 48 4.59 0.48 10.57
N SER A 49 5.77 0.22 11.14
CA SER A 49 6.66 -0.86 10.72
C SER A 49 6.01 -2.24 10.83
N ASP A 50 5.30 -2.51 11.93
CA ASP A 50 4.55 -3.76 12.11
C ASP A 50 3.47 -3.93 11.04
N LEU A 51 2.71 -2.87 10.77
CA LEU A 51 1.67 -2.85 9.73
C LEU A 51 2.24 -3.00 8.31
N LYS A 52 3.46 -2.49 8.06
CA LYS A 52 4.18 -2.69 6.80
C LYS A 52 4.45 -4.16 6.54
N SER A 53 4.81 -4.93 7.57
CA SER A 53 5.34 -6.29 7.44
C SER A 53 4.31 -7.36 7.04
N LYS A 54 3.02 -7.10 7.28
CA LYS A 54 1.93 -8.08 7.06
C LYS A 54 0.74 -7.46 6.31
N PRO A 55 0.94 -6.91 5.10
CA PRO A 55 -0.11 -6.17 4.39
C PRO A 55 -1.31 -7.05 3.98
N ASP A 56 -1.10 -8.37 3.91
CA ASP A 56 -2.17 -9.30 3.54
C ASP A 56 -3.05 -9.74 4.72
N ASP A 57 -2.67 -9.43 5.96
CA ASP A 57 -3.46 -9.76 7.15
C ASP A 57 -4.76 -8.92 7.20
N PRO A 58 -5.96 -9.52 7.36
CA PRO A 58 -7.22 -8.79 7.39
C PRO A 58 -7.30 -7.70 8.47
N GLN A 59 -6.71 -7.93 9.64
CA GLN A 59 -6.66 -6.94 10.72
C GLN A 59 -5.75 -5.77 10.35
N VAL A 60 -4.60 -6.05 9.73
CA VAL A 60 -3.68 -5.01 9.24
C VAL A 60 -4.33 -4.16 8.15
N ARG A 61 -5.08 -4.78 7.23
CA ARG A 61 -5.83 -4.06 6.18
C ARG A 61 -6.85 -3.10 6.79
N GLU A 62 -7.57 -3.55 7.81
CA GLU A 62 -8.55 -2.71 8.50
C GLU A 62 -7.88 -1.58 9.29
N GLN A 63 -6.74 -1.86 9.93
CA GLN A 63 -5.97 -0.81 10.60
C GLN A 63 -5.48 0.26 9.63
N TRP A 64 -4.92 -0.13 8.48
CA TRP A 64 -4.55 0.84 7.43
C TRP A 64 -5.73 1.67 6.94
N ARG A 65 -6.89 1.05 6.77
CA ARG A 65 -8.12 1.75 6.37
C ARG A 65 -8.48 2.84 7.39
N LEU A 66 -8.44 2.51 8.68
CA LEU A 66 -8.77 3.45 9.76
C LEU A 66 -7.75 4.59 9.87
N ILE A 67 -6.45 4.27 9.87
CA ILE A 67 -5.36 5.25 9.96
C ILE A 67 -5.43 6.26 8.81
N LEU A 68 -5.61 5.78 7.57
CA LEU A 68 -5.71 6.67 6.41
C LEU A 68 -6.98 7.52 6.46
N GLN A 69 -8.10 6.95 6.92
CA GLN A 69 -9.35 7.68 7.06
C GLN A 69 -9.24 8.80 8.10
N GLU A 70 -8.60 8.53 9.24
CA GLU A 70 -8.32 9.50 10.30
C GLU A 70 -7.39 10.60 9.79
N ALA A 71 -6.26 10.24 9.18
CA ALA A 71 -5.29 11.18 8.64
C ALA A 71 -5.85 12.12 7.57
N ILE A 72 -6.76 11.60 6.73
CA ILE A 72 -7.45 12.42 5.73
C ILE A 72 -8.51 13.32 6.36
N SER A 73 -9.18 12.87 7.42
CA SER A 73 -10.23 13.65 8.10
C SER A 73 -9.67 14.78 8.94
N GLU A 74 -8.44 14.64 9.44
CA GLU A 74 -7.73 15.66 10.23
C GLU A 74 -6.89 16.63 9.38
N ASP A 75 -7.00 16.56 8.04
CA ASP A 75 -6.23 17.36 7.06
C ASP A 75 -4.69 17.22 7.16
N ASP A 76 -4.19 16.22 7.90
CA ASP A 76 -2.76 15.87 7.96
C ASP A 76 -2.28 15.21 6.65
N LEU A 77 -3.21 14.61 5.89
CA LEU A 77 -2.93 13.86 4.68
C LEU A 77 -3.94 14.18 3.58
N TYR A 78 -3.48 14.82 2.50
CA TYR A 78 -4.36 15.15 1.38
C TYR A 78 -4.65 13.92 0.51
N SER A 79 -5.92 13.53 0.45
CA SER A 79 -6.41 12.39 -0.35
C SER A 79 -5.93 12.42 -1.81
N ASN A 80 -5.89 13.60 -2.43
CA ASN A 80 -5.43 13.75 -3.82
C ASN A 80 -3.92 13.49 -3.96
N GLU A 81 -3.11 13.90 -2.99
CA GLU A 81 -1.65 13.69 -3.00
C GLU A 81 -1.35 12.19 -2.82
N LEU A 82 -2.07 11.53 -1.91
CA LEU A 82 -1.99 10.08 -1.75
C LEU A 82 -2.34 9.32 -3.03
N HIS A 83 -3.44 9.69 -3.67
CA HIS A 83 -3.84 9.07 -4.92
C HIS A 83 -2.77 9.22 -5.99
N ALA A 84 -2.21 10.42 -6.16
CA ALA A 84 -1.15 10.66 -7.13
C ALA A 84 0.11 9.82 -6.85
N MET A 85 0.60 9.84 -5.60
CA MET A 85 1.77 9.08 -5.19
C MET A 85 1.58 7.58 -5.36
N PHE A 86 0.41 7.05 -4.94
CA PHE A 86 0.16 5.62 -5.03
C PHE A 86 -0.11 5.15 -6.45
N ASP A 87 -0.78 5.95 -7.27
CA ASP A 87 -0.94 5.65 -8.70
C ASP A 87 0.41 5.66 -9.40
N GLU A 88 1.30 6.61 -9.10
CA GLU A 88 2.67 6.60 -9.63
C GLU A 88 3.41 5.30 -9.25
N GLY A 89 3.35 4.90 -7.98
CA GLY A 89 3.96 3.66 -7.52
C GLY A 89 3.40 2.42 -8.22
N ILE A 90 2.08 2.35 -8.39
CA ILE A 90 1.43 1.23 -9.09
C ILE A 90 1.80 1.24 -10.58
N ASP A 91 1.83 2.39 -11.23
CA ASP A 91 2.25 2.53 -12.63
C ASP A 91 3.69 2.08 -12.82
N LEU A 92 4.59 2.41 -11.88
CA LEU A 92 5.97 1.93 -11.90
C LEU A 92 6.03 0.40 -11.88
N ILE A 93 5.25 -0.24 -10.99
CA ILE A 93 5.15 -1.70 -10.93
C ILE A 93 4.60 -2.24 -12.26
N GLN A 94 3.48 -1.73 -12.74
CA GLN A 94 2.84 -2.23 -13.97
C GLN A 94 3.75 -2.15 -15.20
N ARG A 95 4.57 -1.10 -15.31
CA ARG A 95 5.45 -0.89 -16.46
C ARG A 95 6.74 -1.70 -16.39
N ASN A 96 7.28 -1.91 -15.19
CA ASN A 96 8.63 -2.45 -15.01
C ASN A 96 8.65 -3.86 -14.36
N ASP A 97 7.54 -4.30 -13.78
CA ASP A 97 7.30 -5.66 -13.28
C ASP A 97 5.83 -6.10 -13.51
N PRO A 98 5.40 -6.17 -14.79
CA PRO A 98 4.02 -6.52 -15.14
C PRO A 98 3.63 -7.93 -14.72
N GLU A 99 4.57 -8.88 -14.71
CA GLU A 99 4.32 -10.28 -14.34
C GLU A 99 3.93 -10.40 -12.87
N TRP A 100 4.67 -9.72 -11.98
CA TRP A 100 4.30 -9.64 -10.58
C TRP A 100 2.90 -9.02 -10.41
N TYR A 101 2.61 -7.92 -11.11
CA TYR A 101 1.33 -7.23 -10.98
C TYR A 101 0.14 -8.11 -11.41
N GLN A 102 0.32 -8.86 -12.51
CA GLN A 102 -0.68 -9.81 -12.99
C GLN A 102 -0.88 -10.96 -12.00
N ARG A 103 0.21 -11.50 -11.44
CA ARG A 103 0.17 -12.54 -10.40
C ARG A 103 -0.57 -12.06 -9.16
N TYR A 104 -0.25 -10.85 -8.69
CA TYR A 104 -0.91 -10.22 -7.55
C TYR A 104 -2.42 -10.09 -7.77
N CYS A 105 -2.83 -9.53 -8.92
CA CYS A 105 -4.24 -9.36 -9.25
C CYS A 105 -4.98 -10.70 -9.37
N SER A 106 -4.33 -11.72 -9.93
CA SER A 106 -4.90 -13.07 -10.07
C SER A 106 -5.09 -13.76 -8.72
N ASN A 107 -4.14 -13.59 -7.80
CA ASN A 107 -4.23 -14.17 -6.45
C ASN A 107 -5.32 -13.48 -5.62
N LYS A 108 -5.50 -12.17 -5.77
CA LYS A 108 -6.60 -11.45 -5.09
C LYS A 108 -7.99 -11.91 -5.58
N LYS A 109 -8.14 -12.18 -6.88
CA LYS A 109 -9.39 -12.73 -7.44
C LYS A 109 -9.70 -14.16 -6.98
N LYS A 110 -8.69 -14.95 -6.62
CA LYS A 110 -8.87 -16.33 -6.11
C LYS A 110 -9.16 -16.39 -4.61
N GLY A 111 -8.97 -15.29 -3.88
CA GLY A 111 -9.15 -15.19 -2.43
C GLY A 111 -10.50 -14.61 -1.99
N GLU A 112 -11.37 -14.22 -2.92
CA GLU A 112 -12.77 -13.91 -2.62
C GLU A 112 -13.53 -15.25 -2.52
N PRO A 113 -14.16 -15.58 -1.38
CA PRO A 113 -15.09 -16.70 -1.36
C PRO A 113 -16.19 -16.38 -2.37
N GLU A 114 -16.45 -17.30 -3.30
CA GLU A 114 -17.70 -17.32 -4.07
C GLU A 114 -18.84 -17.34 -3.04
N ILE A 115 -19.41 -16.17 -2.73
CA ILE A 115 -20.73 -16.11 -2.10
C ILE A 115 -21.70 -16.51 -3.22
N ARG A 116 -21.98 -17.81 -3.29
CA ARG A 116 -23.15 -18.36 -3.98
C ARG A 116 -24.31 -18.47 -3.00
#